data_AF-A0A9D4EAP9-F1
#
_entry.id   AF-A0A9D4EAP9-F1
#
_cell.length_a   1.000
_cell.length_b   1.000
_cell.length_c   1.000
_cell.angle_alpha   90.00
_cell.angle_beta   90.00
_cell.angle_gamma   90.00
#
_symmetry.space_group_name_H-M   'P 1'
#
loop_
_entity.id
_entity.type
_entity.pdbx_description
1 polymer ?
#
loop_
_entity_poly.entity_id
_entity_poly.type
_entity_poly.pdbx_seq_one_letter_code
_entity_poly.pdbx_strand_id
1 'polypeptide(L)'
;MRLYFNKSTSHLDKITRRFDIIGLYFDKSAPDLDKITRLFDIIRQYFDKSTSHLDKIARLFDIIGLYFDKSAHDFDKITRLLDIIRLYFDKSTLHLDKITRRLDIIRLYFDKSTSHLDKITRRFDIIGLYFDKSAHDFDKIARLFDIICLYFDKSAHDFDKITRLFDIIRLYFDK
;
A
#
# COMPACT_ATOMS: atom_id res chain seq x y z
N MET A 1 105.62 72.76 15.68
CA MET A 1 104.49 72.70 14.73
C MET A 1 104.60 71.54 13.72
N ARG A 2 105.68 71.41 12.94
CA ARG A 2 105.82 70.41 11.86
C ARG A 2 105.74 68.93 12.31
N LEU A 3 106.31 68.58 13.48
CA LEU A 3 106.25 67.22 14.03
C LEU A 3 104.85 66.82 14.51
N TYR A 4 104.10 67.76 15.12
CA TYR A 4 102.71 67.53 15.52
C TYR A 4 101.81 67.35 14.30
N PHE A 5 102.04 68.12 13.24
CA PHE A 5 101.35 67.99 11.97
C PHE A 5 101.60 66.62 11.31
N ASN A 6 102.87 66.17 11.22
CA ASN A 6 103.21 64.85 10.65
C ASN A 6 102.69 63.66 11.47
N LYS A 7 102.60 63.79 12.80
CA LYS A 7 102.00 62.76 13.65
C LYS A 7 100.48 62.71 13.48
N SER A 8 99.85 63.87 13.31
CA SER A 8 98.41 63.99 13.05
C SER A 8 98.04 63.42 11.67
N THR A 9 98.83 63.68 10.63
CA THR A 9 98.63 63.09 9.29
C THR A 9 98.84 61.57 9.29
N SER A 10 99.87 61.06 9.96
CA SER A 10 100.08 59.60 10.10
C SER A 10 98.95 58.91 10.87
N HIS A 11 98.33 59.59 11.83
CA HIS A 11 97.18 59.06 12.55
C HIS A 11 95.93 59.01 11.67
N LEU A 12 95.70 60.05 10.88
CA LEU A 12 94.62 60.09 9.88
C LEU A 12 94.78 58.98 8.83
N ASP A 13 95.98 58.74 8.31
CA ASP A 13 96.24 57.65 7.35
C ASP A 13 95.90 56.27 7.91
N LYS A 14 96.21 56.03 9.20
CA LYS A 14 95.85 54.77 9.87
C LYS A 14 94.34 54.62 10.06
N ILE A 15 93.65 55.72 10.33
CA ILE A 15 92.18 55.75 10.43
C ILE A 15 91.57 55.43 9.06
N THR A 16 92.03 56.08 7.99
CA THR A 16 91.58 55.81 6.62
C THR A 16 91.74 54.35 6.24
N ARG A 17 92.93 53.76 6.47
CA ARG A 17 93.15 52.33 6.22
C ARG A 17 92.22 51.40 7.00
N ARG A 18 91.85 51.77 8.23
CA ARG A 18 90.88 50.99 9.02
C ARG A 18 89.48 51.10 8.42
N PHE A 19 89.06 52.28 7.95
CA PHE A 19 87.81 52.45 7.24
C PHE A 19 87.77 51.67 5.92
N ASP A 20 88.87 51.64 5.16
CA ASP A 20 88.98 50.84 3.93
C ASP A 20 88.81 49.34 4.21
N ILE A 21 89.45 48.83 5.27
CA ILE A 21 89.31 47.43 5.69
C ILE A 21 87.86 47.12 6.10
N ILE A 22 87.23 48.01 6.86
CA ILE A 22 85.82 47.87 7.24
C ILE A 22 84.92 47.85 6.00
N GLY A 23 85.16 48.75 5.04
CA GLY A 23 84.47 48.77 3.74
C GLY A 23 84.59 47.45 3.00
N LEU A 24 85.81 46.89 2.90
CA LEU A 24 86.05 45.58 2.28
C LEU A 24 85.31 44.43 2.98
N TYR A 25 85.15 44.47 4.31
CA TYR A 25 84.35 43.46 5.03
C TYR A 25 82.85 43.61 4.75
N PHE A 26 82.34 44.83 4.64
CA PHE A 26 80.96 45.09 4.24
C PHE A 26 80.70 44.63 2.80
N ASP A 27 81.59 44.96 1.87
CA ASP A 27 81.50 44.56 0.46
C ASP A 27 81.54 43.04 0.31
N LYS A 28 82.33 42.34 1.15
CA LYS A 28 82.34 40.86 1.18
C LYS A 28 81.07 40.26 1.77
N SER A 29 80.40 40.93 2.71
CA SER A 29 79.23 40.39 3.41
C SER A 29 77.89 40.69 2.69
N ALA A 30 77.82 41.77 1.91
CA ALA A 30 76.61 42.16 1.19
C ALA A 30 76.06 41.06 0.24
N PRO A 31 76.87 40.35 -0.56
CA PRO A 31 76.38 39.27 -1.42
C PRO A 31 75.76 38.11 -0.65
N ASP A 32 76.20 37.84 0.59
CA ASP A 32 75.64 36.77 1.41
C ASP A 32 74.30 37.20 2.04
N LEU A 33 74.15 38.48 2.41
CA LEU A 33 72.85 39.05 2.80
C LEU A 33 71.84 39.00 1.64
N ASP A 34 72.26 39.31 0.42
CA ASP A 34 71.40 39.20 -0.77
C ASP A 34 70.94 37.77 -1.02
N LYS A 35 71.82 36.77 -0.85
CA LYS A 35 71.45 35.35 -0.93
C LYS A 35 70.42 34.96 0.13
N ILE A 36 70.59 35.42 1.37
CA ILE A 36 69.66 35.17 2.47
C ILE A 36 68.28 35.76 2.13
N THR A 37 68.21 37.01 1.66
CA THR A 37 66.96 37.64 1.23
C THR A 37 66.26 36.83 0.15
N ARG A 38 66.99 36.41 -0.90
CA ARG A 38 66.44 35.56 -1.96
C ARG A 38 65.93 34.22 -1.45
N LEU A 39 66.61 33.60 -0.48
CA LEU A 39 66.14 32.36 0.15
C LEU A 39 64.83 32.59 0.91
N PHE A 40 64.69 33.69 1.65
CA PHE A 40 63.43 34.04 2.32
C PHE A 40 62.29 34.28 1.33
N ASP A 41 62.55 34.94 0.21
CA ASP A 41 61.54 35.14 -0.85
C ASP A 41 61.07 33.80 -1.44
N ILE A 42 62.00 32.87 -1.69
CA ILE A 42 61.68 31.52 -2.17
C ILE A 42 60.83 30.78 -1.13
N ILE A 43 61.23 30.80 0.14
CA ILE A 43 60.48 30.17 1.24
C ILE A 43 59.05 30.74 1.31
N ARG A 44 58.90 32.07 1.22
CA ARG A 44 57.59 32.73 1.22
C ARG A 44 56.72 32.25 0.06
N GLN A 45 57.28 32.18 -1.16
CA GLN A 45 56.55 31.67 -2.31
C GLN A 45 56.09 30.21 -2.13
N TYR A 46 56.91 29.36 -1.50
CA TYR A 46 56.51 27.99 -1.16
C TYR A 46 55.35 27.97 -0.16
N PHE A 47 55.39 28.81 0.88
CA PHE A 47 54.29 28.94 1.84
C PHE A 47 53.00 29.42 1.16
N ASP A 48 53.06 30.46 0.33
CA ASP A 48 51.91 30.99 -0.40
C ASP A 48 51.27 29.91 -1.31
N LYS A 49 52.11 29.11 -1.99
CA LYS A 49 51.65 27.98 -2.82
C LYS A 49 51.00 26.89 -1.97
N SER A 50 51.56 26.58 -0.81
CA SER A 50 51.00 25.60 0.13
C SER A 50 49.63 26.03 0.65
N THR A 51 49.51 27.29 1.08
CA THR A 51 48.23 27.88 1.52
C THR A 51 47.19 27.84 0.41
N SER A 52 47.56 28.21 -0.82
CA SER A 52 46.66 28.12 -1.98
C SER A 52 46.19 26.68 -2.26
N HIS A 53 47.04 25.68 -2.01
CA HIS A 53 46.66 24.29 -2.15
C HIS A 53 45.67 23.85 -1.07
N LEU A 54 45.90 24.24 0.19
CA LEU A 54 44.98 23.97 1.29
C LEU A 54 43.61 24.63 1.07
N ASP A 55 43.57 25.85 0.55
CA ASP A 55 42.30 26.53 0.21
C ASP A 55 41.52 25.76 -0.87
N LYS A 56 42.22 25.20 -1.87
CA LYS A 56 41.58 24.37 -2.89
C LYS A 56 41.03 23.07 -2.29
N ILE A 57 41.77 22.44 -1.37
CA ILE A 57 41.31 21.24 -0.66
C ILE A 57 40.07 21.56 0.18
N ALA A 58 40.06 22.67 0.93
CA ALA A 58 38.92 23.09 1.73
C ALA A 58 37.66 23.28 0.85
N ARG A 59 37.80 23.98 -0.29
CA ARG A 59 36.69 24.14 -1.25
C ARG A 59 36.18 22.82 -1.82
N LEU A 60 37.06 21.84 -2.04
CA LEU A 60 36.64 20.50 -2.47
C LEU A 60 35.83 19.79 -1.38
N PHE A 61 36.24 19.89 -0.11
CA PHE A 61 35.47 19.35 1.01
C PHE A 61 34.11 20.03 1.16
N ASP A 62 34.02 21.35 0.97
CA ASP A 62 32.74 22.06 0.99
C ASP A 62 31.79 21.56 -0.11
N ILE A 63 32.31 21.37 -1.33
CA ILE A 63 31.54 20.81 -2.45
C ILE A 63 31.06 19.39 -2.12
N ILE A 64 31.94 18.55 -1.58
CA ILE A 64 31.59 17.18 -1.16
C ILE A 64 30.49 17.22 -0.09
N GLY A 65 30.59 18.11 0.90
CA GLY A 65 29.56 18.31 1.93
C GLY A 65 28.20 18.64 1.33
N LEU A 66 28.16 19.60 0.39
CA LEU A 66 26.91 19.96 -0.31
C LEU A 66 26.29 18.78 -1.09
N TYR A 67 27.11 17.90 -1.68
CA TYR A 67 26.62 16.69 -2.32
C TYR A 67 26.03 15.71 -1.32
N PHE A 68 26.66 15.51 -0.16
CA PHE A 68 26.12 14.68 0.91
C PHE A 68 24.79 15.22 1.44
N ASP A 69 24.70 16.52 1.69
CA ASP A 69 23.46 17.16 2.17
C ASP A 69 22.32 16.99 1.17
N LYS A 70 22.61 17.19 -0.13
CA LYS A 70 21.63 16.95 -1.20
C LYS A 70 21.19 15.49 -1.24
N SER A 71 22.12 14.56 -1.14
CA SER A 71 21.82 13.13 -1.13
C SER A 71 20.94 12.75 0.07
N ALA A 72 21.26 13.26 1.27
CA ALA A 72 20.47 13.02 2.48
C ALA A 72 19.04 13.55 2.32
N HIS A 73 18.88 14.76 1.79
CA HIS A 73 17.56 15.34 1.51
C HIS A 73 16.74 14.51 0.51
N ASP A 74 17.38 13.95 -0.52
CA ASP A 74 16.68 13.09 -1.47
C ASP A 74 16.30 11.73 -0.86
N PHE A 75 17.13 11.17 0.03
CA PHE A 75 16.75 9.98 0.82
C PHE A 75 15.56 10.24 1.74
N ASP A 76 15.50 11.40 2.39
CA ASP A 76 14.36 11.78 3.23
C ASP A 76 13.05 11.87 2.41
N LYS A 77 13.11 12.42 1.19
CA LYS A 77 11.94 12.44 0.29
C LYS A 77 11.50 11.03 -0.09
N ILE A 78 12.44 10.15 -0.44
CA ILE A 78 12.14 8.76 -0.78
C ILE A 78 11.48 8.06 0.40
N THR A 79 11.99 8.26 1.61
CA THR A 79 11.44 7.68 2.85
C THR A 79 10.00 8.14 3.06
N ARG A 80 9.73 9.44 2.95
CA ARG A 80 8.36 9.99 3.06
C ARG A 80 7.41 9.44 1.99
N LEU A 81 7.88 9.25 0.77
CA LEU A 81 7.08 8.65 -0.31
C LEU A 81 6.73 7.19 0.00
N LEU A 82 7.69 6.41 0.53
CA LEU A 82 7.45 5.02 0.93
C LEU A 82 6.43 4.93 2.07
N ASP A 83 6.48 5.84 3.05
CA ASP A 83 5.49 5.91 4.13
C ASP A 83 4.07 6.21 3.59
N ILE A 84 3.95 7.14 2.65
CA ILE A 84 2.67 7.45 1.99
C ILE A 84 2.15 6.22 1.24
N ILE A 85 3.00 5.54 0.47
CA ILE A 85 2.64 4.31 -0.26
C ILE A 85 2.13 3.24 0.72
N ARG A 86 2.84 3.04 1.85
CA ARG A 86 2.43 2.09 2.89
C ARG A 86 1.05 2.41 3.45
N LEU A 87 0.77 3.67 3.77
CA LEU A 87 -0.55 4.10 4.25
C LEU A 87 -1.68 3.83 3.22
N TYR A 88 -1.40 4.00 1.93
CA TYR A 88 -2.35 3.65 0.87
C TYR A 88 -2.62 2.15 0.81
N PHE A 89 -1.59 1.32 0.93
CA PHE A 89 -1.75 -0.13 0.99
C PHE A 89 -2.57 -0.56 2.21
N ASP A 90 -2.26 -0.04 3.41
CA ASP A 90 -3.00 -0.35 4.64
C ASP A 90 -4.49 0.01 4.51
N LYS A 91 -4.80 1.18 3.95
CA LYS A 91 -6.17 1.62 3.70
C LYS A 91 -6.90 0.72 2.69
N SER A 92 -6.19 0.27 1.65
CA SER A 92 -6.73 -0.63 0.64
C SER A 92 -7.05 -2.01 1.22
N THR A 93 -6.14 -2.57 2.04
CA THR A 93 -6.35 -3.81 2.77
C THR A 93 -7.58 -3.74 3.67
N LEU A 94 -7.72 -2.66 4.47
CA LEU A 94 -8.89 -2.46 5.33
C LEU A 94 -10.20 -2.38 4.52
N HIS A 95 -10.16 -1.79 3.33
CA HIS A 95 -11.32 -1.71 2.46
C HIS A 95 -11.71 -3.10 1.91
N LEU A 96 -10.73 -3.90 1.48
CA LEU A 96 -10.95 -5.29 1.05
C LEU A 96 -11.55 -6.13 2.18
N ASP A 97 -11.04 -6.02 3.40
CA ASP A 97 -11.59 -6.73 4.57
C ASP A 97 -13.07 -6.39 4.80
N LYS A 98 -13.44 -5.10 4.65
CA LYS A 98 -14.85 -4.66 4.75
C LYS A 98 -15.72 -5.25 3.64
N ILE A 99 -15.21 -5.35 2.41
CA ILE A 99 -15.92 -5.99 1.30
C ILE A 99 -16.14 -7.47 1.61
N THR A 100 -15.10 -8.19 2.02
CA THR A 100 -15.18 -9.62 2.36
C THR A 100 -16.26 -9.87 3.42
N ARG A 101 -16.25 -9.11 4.52
CA ARG A 101 -17.27 -9.22 5.57
C ARG A 101 -18.69 -8.97 5.05
N ARG A 102 -18.88 -8.02 4.13
CA ARG A 102 -20.19 -7.77 3.51
C ARG A 102 -20.64 -8.93 2.65
N LEU A 103 -19.73 -9.54 1.88
CA LEU A 103 -20.02 -10.71 1.06
C LEU A 103 -20.40 -11.92 1.92
N ASP A 104 -19.71 -12.13 3.06
CA ASP A 104 -20.06 -13.19 4.01
C ASP A 104 -21.47 -13.02 4.57
N ILE A 105 -21.84 -11.79 4.94
CA ILE A 105 -23.20 -11.47 5.41
C ILE A 105 -24.23 -11.75 4.30
N ILE A 106 -23.98 -11.31 3.08
CA ILE A 106 -24.86 -11.55 1.92
C ILE A 106 -25.05 -13.05 1.71
N ARG A 107 -23.96 -13.84 1.76
CA ARG A 107 -24.01 -15.30 1.63
C ARG A 107 -24.91 -15.93 2.70
N LEU A 108 -24.78 -15.50 3.95
CA LEU A 108 -25.61 -16.01 5.05
C LEU A 108 -27.10 -15.69 4.85
N TYR A 109 -27.42 -14.51 4.31
CA TYR A 109 -28.80 -14.18 3.93
C TYR A 109 -29.32 -15.07 2.81
N PHE A 110 -28.52 -15.34 1.77
CA PHE A 110 -28.90 -16.27 0.71
C PHE A 110 -29.16 -17.68 1.24
N ASP A 111 -28.26 -18.22 2.08
CA ASP A 111 -28.41 -19.54 2.68
C ASP A 111 -29.71 -19.64 3.49
N LYS A 112 -30.05 -18.60 4.26
CA LYS A 112 -31.30 -18.53 5.04
C LYS A 112 -32.53 -18.47 4.14
N SER A 113 -32.49 -17.69 3.06
CA SER A 113 -33.57 -17.60 2.07
C SER A 113 -33.80 -18.94 1.38
N THR A 114 -32.74 -19.63 0.94
CA THR A 114 -32.82 -20.96 0.35
C THR A 114 -33.46 -21.95 1.33
N SER A 115 -33.01 -21.97 2.59
CA SER A 115 -33.60 -22.84 3.61
C SER A 115 -35.09 -22.53 3.86
N HIS A 116 -35.51 -21.27 3.73
CA HIS A 116 -36.91 -20.90 3.85
C HIS A 116 -37.75 -21.40 2.66
N LEU A 117 -37.23 -21.26 1.43
CA LEU A 117 -37.86 -21.80 0.23
C LEU A 117 -38.01 -23.32 0.31
N ASP A 118 -36.99 -24.04 0.76
CA ASP A 118 -37.06 -25.49 0.96
C ASP A 118 -38.20 -25.89 1.92
N LYS A 119 -38.39 -25.13 3.01
CA LYS A 119 -39.49 -25.35 3.95
C LYS A 119 -40.85 -25.08 3.31
N ILE A 120 -40.97 -24.06 2.47
CA ILE A 120 -42.18 -23.75 1.73
C ILE A 120 -42.50 -24.89 0.75
N THR A 121 -41.53 -25.34 -0.04
CA THR A 121 -41.68 -26.47 -0.98
C THR A 121 -42.19 -27.70 -0.26
N ARG A 122 -41.57 -28.10 0.86
CA ARG A 122 -42.03 -29.24 1.68
C ARG A 122 -43.46 -29.08 2.18
N ARG A 123 -43.90 -27.87 2.53
CA ARG A 123 -45.29 -27.63 2.93
C ARG A 123 -46.25 -27.83 1.76
N PHE A 124 -45.90 -27.36 0.58
CA PHE A 124 -46.68 -27.59 -0.64
C PHE A 124 -46.76 -29.08 -0.99
N ASP A 125 -45.67 -29.84 -0.84
CA ASP A 125 -45.67 -31.29 -1.05
C ASP A 125 -46.67 -31.99 -0.12
N ILE A 126 -46.68 -31.62 1.17
CA ILE A 126 -47.65 -32.17 2.16
C ILE A 126 -49.08 -31.79 1.78
N ILE A 127 -49.32 -30.53 1.37
CA ILE A 127 -50.65 -30.09 0.91
C ILE A 127 -51.10 -30.92 -0.30
N GLY A 128 -50.20 -31.16 -1.26
CA GLY A 128 -50.45 -32.03 -2.41
C GLY A 128 -50.91 -33.43 -1.98
N LEU A 129 -50.20 -34.07 -1.05
CA LEU A 129 -50.58 -35.38 -0.51
C LEU A 129 -51.97 -35.39 0.15
N TYR A 130 -52.37 -34.30 0.83
CA TYR A 130 -53.71 -34.18 1.39
C TYR A 130 -54.78 -34.06 0.30
N PHE A 131 -54.51 -33.29 -0.77
CA PHE A 131 -55.41 -33.20 -1.92
C PHE A 131 -55.57 -34.55 -2.63
N ASP A 132 -54.47 -35.28 -2.86
CA ASP A 132 -54.51 -36.61 -3.48
C ASP A 132 -55.34 -37.58 -2.65
N LYS A 133 -55.16 -37.57 -1.32
CA LYS A 133 -55.97 -38.39 -0.41
C LYS A 133 -57.45 -38.00 -0.46
N SER A 134 -57.76 -36.72 -0.45
CA SER A 134 -59.13 -36.24 -0.55
C SER A 134 -59.79 -36.64 -1.87
N ALA A 135 -59.08 -36.53 -2.99
CA ALA A 135 -59.56 -36.96 -4.30
C ALA A 135 -59.88 -38.47 -4.30
N HIS A 136 -58.98 -39.29 -3.75
CA HIS A 136 -59.21 -40.73 -3.61
C HIS A 136 -60.43 -41.08 -2.75
N ASP A 137 -60.66 -40.34 -1.67
CA ASP A 137 -61.85 -40.54 -0.83
C ASP A 137 -63.14 -40.09 -1.54
N PHE A 138 -63.11 -39.02 -2.34
CA PHE A 138 -64.23 -38.63 -3.20
C PHE A 138 -64.54 -39.70 -4.26
N ASP A 139 -63.52 -40.30 -4.89
CA ASP A 139 -63.71 -41.39 -5.86
C ASP A 139 -64.40 -42.60 -5.23
N LYS A 140 -64.07 -42.95 -3.98
CA LYS A 140 -64.77 -44.02 -3.25
C LYS A 140 -66.24 -43.68 -3.00
N ILE A 141 -66.53 -42.44 -2.60
CA ILE A 141 -67.90 -41.97 -2.35
C ILE A 141 -68.71 -42.03 -3.64
N ALA A 142 -68.15 -41.58 -4.76
CA ALA A 142 -68.79 -41.66 -6.07
C ALA A 142 -69.17 -43.10 -6.43
N ARG A 143 -68.24 -44.06 -6.25
CA ARG A 143 -68.52 -45.49 -6.49
C ARG A 143 -69.62 -46.05 -5.58
N LEU A 144 -69.69 -45.61 -4.32
CA LEU A 144 -70.77 -46.01 -3.41
C LEU A 144 -72.13 -45.48 -3.88
N PHE A 145 -72.18 -44.23 -4.35
CA PHE A 145 -73.38 -43.66 -4.96
C PHE A 145 -73.82 -44.44 -6.19
N ASP A 146 -72.90 -44.82 -7.08
CA ASP A 146 -73.21 -45.66 -8.25
C ASP A 146 -73.86 -46.98 -7.85
N ILE A 147 -73.33 -47.65 -6.80
CA ILE A 147 -73.91 -48.90 -6.27
C ILE A 147 -75.32 -48.66 -5.72
N ILE A 148 -75.52 -47.60 -4.96
CA ILE A 148 -76.84 -47.24 -4.39
C ILE A 148 -77.85 -47.00 -5.52
N CYS A 149 -77.47 -46.25 -6.57
CA CYS A 149 -78.32 -46.02 -7.74
C CYS A 149 -78.73 -47.35 -8.40
N LEU A 150 -77.80 -48.29 -8.59
CA LEU A 150 -78.11 -49.63 -9.12
C LEU A 150 -79.13 -50.40 -8.26
N TYR A 151 -79.03 -50.29 -6.93
CA TYR A 151 -80.02 -50.89 -6.02
C TYR A 151 -81.40 -50.24 -6.14
N PHE A 152 -81.46 -48.91 -6.27
CA PHE A 152 -82.71 -48.18 -6.50
C PHE A 152 -83.35 -48.56 -7.83
N ASP A 153 -82.56 -48.62 -8.90
CA ASP A 153 -83.02 -49.03 -10.23
C ASP A 153 -83.61 -50.45 -10.20
N LYS A 154 -82.92 -51.39 -9.54
CA LYS A 154 -83.43 -52.75 -9.35
C LYS A 154 -84.73 -52.77 -8.55
N SER A 155 -84.80 -52.00 -7.46
CA SER A 155 -86.02 -51.92 -6.63
C SER A 155 -87.19 -51.34 -7.40
N ALA A 156 -86.97 -50.28 -8.18
CA ALA A 156 -87.99 -49.70 -9.05
C ALA A 156 -88.49 -50.71 -10.09
N HIS A 157 -87.59 -51.47 -10.71
CA HIS A 157 -87.94 -52.54 -11.64
C HIS A 157 -88.79 -53.65 -11.00
N ASP A 158 -88.49 -54.03 -9.76
CA ASP A 158 -89.29 -55.02 -9.03
C ASP A 158 -90.67 -54.46 -8.61
N PHE A 159 -90.76 -53.19 -8.23
CA PHE A 159 -92.05 -52.51 -8.01
C PHE A 159 -92.92 -52.48 -9.28
N ASP A 160 -92.34 -52.18 -10.44
CA ASP A 160 -93.05 -52.21 -11.73
C ASP A 160 -93.65 -53.60 -12.02
N LYS A 161 -92.92 -54.67 -11.71
CA LYS A 161 -93.44 -56.05 -11.85
C LYS A 161 -94.64 -56.30 -10.92
N ILE A 162 -94.55 -55.86 -9.66
CA ILE A 162 -95.64 -55.99 -8.69
C ILE A 162 -96.87 -55.23 -9.17
N THR A 163 -96.71 -54.00 -9.65
CA THR A 163 -97.82 -53.19 -10.19
C THR A 163 -98.51 -53.90 -11.35
N ARG A 164 -97.74 -54.43 -12.32
CA ARG A 164 -98.31 -55.21 -13.43
C ARG A 164 -99.06 -56.46 -12.96
N LEU A 165 -98.57 -57.16 -11.94
CA LEU A 165 -99.29 -58.30 -11.35
C LEU A 165 -100.62 -57.87 -10.74
N PHE A 166 -100.65 -56.75 -10.01
CA PHE A 166 -101.90 -56.19 -9.47
C PHE A 166 -102.89 -55.83 -10.58
N ASP A 167 -102.43 -55.21 -11.67
CA ASP A 167 -103.29 -54.90 -12.83
C ASP A 167 -103.90 -56.16 -13.45
N ILE A 168 -103.11 -57.23 -13.60
CA ILE A 168 -103.59 -58.53 -14.09
C ILE A 168 -104.65 -59.13 -13.16
N ILE A 169 -104.38 -59.12 -11.84
CA ILE A 169 -105.32 -59.64 -10.84
C ILE A 169 -106.64 -58.86 -10.90
N ARG A 170 -106.57 -57.53 -10.98
CA ARG A 170 -107.74 -56.66 -11.08
C ARG A 170 -108.60 -56.99 -12.30
N LEU A 171 -107.97 -57.15 -13.48
CA LEU A 171 -108.66 -57.55 -14.72
C LEU A 171 -109.33 -58.93 -14.64
N TYR A 172 -108.81 -59.84 -13.81
CA TYR A 172 -109.41 -61.15 -13.59
C TYR A 172 -110.67 -61.08 -12.72
N PHE A 173 -110.70 -60.18 -11.72
CA PHE A 173 -111.85 -59.98 -10.84
C PHE A 173 -112.94 -59.07 -11.42
N ASP A 174 -112.60 -58.19 -12.38
CA ASP A 174 -113.56 -57.32 -13.08
C ASP A 174 -114.29 -58.04 -14.25
N LYS A 175 -114.16 -59.37 -14.39
CA LYS A 175 -114.91 -60.24 -15.32
C LYS A 175 -115.99 -61.04 -14.62
#